data_AF-A0AA95S5P6-F1
#
_entry.id   AF-A0AA95S5P6-F1
#
_cell.length_a   1.000
_cell.length_b   1.000
_cell.length_c   1.000
_cell.angle_alpha   90.00
_cell.angle_beta   90.00
_cell.angle_gamma   90.00
#
_symmetry.space_group_name_H-M   'P 1'
#
loop_
_entity.id
_entity.type
_entity.pdbx_description
1 polymer ?
#
loop_
_entity_poly.entity_id
_entity_poly.type
_entity_poly.pdbx_seq_one_letter_code
_entity_poly.pdbx_strand_id
1 'polypeptide(L)' 'MNIAPMAINFLGFKVNVIDNSSLVNLGPNQFIDQLVSYKRNQGIGEQNGDISPINIPITWLNDTDVADSNTAKNSII' A
#
# COMPACT_ATOMS: atom_id res chain seq x y z
N MET A 1 -28.12 -7.62 -0.69
CA MET A 1 -27.37 -7.12 0.47
C MET A 1 -28.10 -5.91 1.02
N ASN A 2 -28.66 -6.00 2.23
CA ASN A 2 -29.37 -4.87 2.83
C ASN A 2 -28.35 -3.97 3.55
N ILE A 3 -28.17 -2.73 3.07
CA ILE A 3 -27.34 -1.72 3.73
C ILE A 3 -28.24 -1.00 4.73
N ALA A 4 -28.17 -1.40 6.00
CA ALA A 4 -28.77 -0.62 7.07
C ALA A 4 -27.85 0.59 7.35
N PRO A 5 -28.39 1.82 7.50
CA PRO A 5 -27.59 2.97 7.90
C PRO A 5 -27.01 2.72 9.29
N MET A 6 -25.68 2.70 9.39
CA MET A 6 -24.96 2.56 10.65
C MET A 6 -24.03 3.76 10.87
N ALA A 7 -24.05 4.32 12.08
CA ALA A 7 -23.12 5.35 12.49
C ALA A 7 -21.95 4.68 13.21
N ILE A 8 -20.74 4.80 12.66
CA ILE A 8 -19.51 4.30 13.27
C ILE A 8 -18.73 5.51 13.78
N ASN A 9 -18.53 5.60 15.10
CA ASN A 9 -17.66 6.60 15.70
C ASN A 9 -16.24 6.06 15.78
N PHE A 10 -15.31 6.72 15.10
CA PHE A 10 -13.93 6.28 15.03
C PHE A 10 -13.05 6.73 16.19
N LEU A 11 -13.49 7.70 17.01
CA LEU A 11 -12.85 8.35 18.18
C LEU A 11 -11.37 8.77 18.00
N GLY A 12 -10.50 7.87 17.56
CA GLY A 12 -9.16 8.11 16.99
C GLY A 12 -8.77 7.01 15.98
N PHE A 13 -9.10 7.21 14.71
CA PHE A 13 -8.63 6.36 13.61
C PHE A 13 -7.42 7.00 12.93
N LYS A 14 -6.27 6.32 12.99
CA LYS A 14 -5.04 6.79 12.35
C LYS A 14 -4.40 5.64 11.60
N VAL A 15 -4.02 5.92 10.36
CA VAL A 15 -3.28 5.00 9.51
C VAL A 15 -1.99 5.69 9.14
N ASN A 16 -0.87 5.03 9.45
CA ASN A 16 0.44 5.60 9.26
C ASN A 16 0.93 5.39 7.83
N VAL A 17 0.76 4.18 7.29
CA VAL A 17 1.00 3.87 5.88
C VAL A 17 0.04 2.80 5.37
N ILE A 18 -0.34 2.97 4.12
CA ILE A 18 -1.12 2.04 3.29
C ILE A 18 -0.22 1.76 2.09
N ASP A 19 0.21 0.51 1.93
CA ASP A 19 1.06 0.09 0.83
C ASP A 19 0.28 -0.39 -0.41
N ASN A 20 0.96 -0.90 -1.43
CA ASN A 20 0.36 -1.21 -2.71
C ASN A 20 -0.71 -2.31 -2.59
N SER A 21 -1.82 -2.11 -3.31
CA SER A 21 -3.05 -2.90 -3.17
C SER A 21 -3.72 -2.87 -1.80
N SER A 22 -3.29 -2.04 -0.86
CA SER A 22 -3.92 -1.97 0.46
C SER A 22 -5.01 -0.91 0.51
N LEU A 23 -6.05 -1.19 1.29
CA LEU A 23 -7.28 -0.43 1.33
C LEU A 23 -7.82 -0.47 2.75
N VAL A 24 -8.24 0.69 3.23
CA VAL A 24 -9.08 0.83 4.42
C VAL A 24 -10.51 1.04 3.92
N ASN A 25 -11.40 0.08 4.19
CA ASN A 25 -12.81 0.22 3.85
C ASN A 25 -13.71 -0.30 4.96
N LEU A 26 -14.88 0.32 5.06
CA LEU A 26 -15.87 0.15 6.13
C LEU A 26 -17.23 -0.30 5.56
N GLY A 27 -17.23 -0.84 4.35
CA GLY A 27 -18.41 -1.34 3.65
C GLY A 27 -18.07 -2.51 2.71
N PRO A 28 -19.05 -3.02 1.95
CA PRO A 28 -18.77 -3.96 0.88
C PRO A 28 -17.78 -3.36 -0.12
N ASN A 29 -16.69 -4.08 -0.39
CA ASN A 29 -15.79 -3.79 -1.50
C ASN A 29 -15.71 -5.01 -2.41
N GLN A 30 -15.67 -4.77 -3.71
CA GLN A 30 -15.40 -5.80 -4.69
C GLN A 30 -14.24 -5.36 -5.56
N PHE A 31 -13.15 -6.13 -5.50
CA PHE A 31 -12.05 -6.02 -6.43
C PHE A 31 -12.18 -7.13 -7.47
N ILE A 32 -12.23 -6.73 -8.73
CA ILE A 32 -12.15 -7.65 -9.86
C ILE A 32 -10.98 -7.17 -10.69
N ASP A 33 -10.22 -8.13 -11.22
CA ASP A 33 -9.18 -7.82 -12.17
C ASP A 33 -8.16 -6.81 -11.62
N GLN A 34 -7.45 -7.15 -10.55
CA GLN A 34 -6.42 -6.27 -9.98
C GLN A 34 -5.03 -6.86 -10.20
N LEU A 35 -4.17 -6.14 -10.94
CA LEU A 35 -2.73 -6.38 -10.94
C LEU A 35 -2.07 -5.30 -10.10
N VAL A 36 -1.27 -5.74 -9.14
CA VAL A 36 -0.38 -4.87 -8.39
C VAL A 36 1.04 -5.39 -8.55
N SER A 37 1.90 -4.52 -9.04
CA SER A 37 3.31 -4.80 -9.23
C SER A 37 4.13 -3.56 -9.03
N TYR A 38 5.12 -3.66 -8.16
CA TYR A 38 6.05 -2.60 -7.89
C TYR A 38 7.31 -3.22 -7.32
N LYS A 39 8.45 -2.67 -7.71
CA LYS A 39 9.73 -2.93 -7.05
C LYS A 39 9.96 -1.73 -6.13
N ARG A 40 9.96 -1.97 -4.82
CA ARG A 40 10.32 -0.94 -3.82
C ARG A 40 11.37 -1.51 -2.90
N ASN A 41 12.33 -0.68 -2.53
CA ASN A 41 13.30 -0.98 -1.49
C ASN A 41 12.64 -0.88 -0.11
N GLN A 42 11.82 -1.87 0.25
CA GLN A 42 11.19 -1.97 1.57
C GLN A 42 12.27 -2.33 2.59
N GLY A 43 12.62 -1.40 3.49
CA GLY A 43 13.41 -1.73 4.68
C GLY A 43 14.64 -0.86 4.96
N ILE A 44 15.10 0.00 4.04
CA ILE A 44 16.23 0.92 4.31
C ILE A 44 15.72 2.35 4.42
N GLY A 45 15.66 2.89 5.64
CA GLY A 45 15.35 4.29 5.90
C GLY A 45 13.87 4.70 5.83
N GLU A 46 12.95 3.74 5.70
CA GLU A 46 11.50 3.99 5.70
C GLU A 46 11.03 4.55 7.05
N GLN A 47 10.44 5.74 7.01
CA GLN A 47 10.01 6.53 8.18
C GLN A 47 8.51 6.73 8.16
N ASN A 48 7.82 5.61 8.12
CA ASN A 48 6.40 5.51 7.82
C ASN A 48 5.53 5.51 9.08
N GLY A 49 6.10 5.88 10.23
CA GLY A 49 5.47 5.80 11.54
C GLY A 49 5.49 7.12 12.29
N ASP A 50 4.65 7.26 13.30
CA ASP A 50 4.68 8.42 14.18
C ASP A 50 5.99 8.49 14.96
N ILE A 51 6.58 9.69 15.00
CA ILE A 51 7.79 9.97 15.78
C ILE A 51 8.96 9.10 15.30
N SER A 52 8.97 8.68 14.02
CA SER A 52 10.09 7.91 13.48
C SER A 52 11.35 8.81 13.38
N PRO A 53 12.46 8.45 14.03
CA PRO A 53 13.68 9.25 14.01
C PRO A 53 14.34 9.22 12.63
N ILE A 54 14.72 10.39 12.10
CA ILE A 54 15.50 10.50 10.87
C ILE A 54 16.96 10.15 11.15
N ASN A 55 17.43 9.01 10.61
CA ASN A 55 18.86 8.67 10.63
C ASN A 55 19.54 9.15 9.35
N ILE A 56 20.50 10.09 9.46
CA ILE A 56 21.29 10.64 8.34
C ILE A 56 22.65 9.93 8.32
N PRO A 57 23.15 9.46 7.17
CA PRO A 57 22.72 9.76 5.80
C PRO A 57 21.60 8.86 5.26
N ILE A 58 20.68 9.46 4.51
CA ILE A 58 19.65 8.73 3.76
C ILE A 58 20.29 8.20 2.48
N THR A 59 20.29 6.87 2.30
CA THR A 59 20.83 6.23 1.09
C THR A 59 19.69 5.72 0.21
N TRP A 60 19.82 5.93 -1.10
CA TRP A 60 18.90 5.39 -2.09
C TRP A 60 19.56 4.17 -2.73
N LEU A 61 18.94 3.00 -2.58
CA LEU A 61 19.37 1.77 -3.25
C LEU A 61 18.45 1.54 -4.44
N ASN A 62 19.03 1.56 -5.63
CA ASN A 62 18.37 1.07 -6.83
C ASN A 62 18.69 -0.42 -6.99
N ASP A 63 17.67 -1.27 -6.92
CA ASP A 63 17.79 -2.72 -7.07
C ASP A 63 17.45 -3.16 -8.49
N THR A 64 17.68 -2.35 -9.53
CA THR A 64 17.42 -2.83 -10.90
C THR A 64 18.49 -3.80 -11.37
N ASP A 65 18.12 -5.00 -11.82
CA ASP A 65 19.04 -5.96 -12.45
C ASP A 65 18.76 -6.12 -13.96
N VAL A 66 19.64 -6.83 -14.66
CA VAL A 66 19.56 -7.02 -16.13
C VAL A 66 18.34 -7.86 -16.55
N ALA A 67 17.74 -8.61 -15.62
CA ALA A 67 16.60 -9.48 -15.86
C ALA A 67 15.25 -8.84 -15.48
N ASP A 68 15.27 -7.62 -14.92
CA ASP A 68 14.04 -6.90 -14.61
C ASP A 68 13.22 -6.64 -15.88
N SER A 69 11.93 -6.94 -15.80
CA SER A 69 10.97 -6.71 -16.88
C SER A 69 9.72 -6.02 -16.34
N ASN A 70 9.06 -5.26 -17.21
CA ASN A 70 7.81 -4.63 -16.85
C ASN A 70 6.76 -5.70 -16.53
N THR A 71 6.02 -5.52 -15.44
CA THR A 71 4.89 -6.40 -15.17
C THR A 71 3.80 -6.17 -16.21
N ALA A 72 3.34 -7.26 -16.81
CA ALA A 72 2.20 -7.27 -17.71
C ALA A 72 1.04 -8.03 -17.06
N LYS A 73 -0.17 -7.46 -17.18
CA LYS A 73 -1.40 -8.15 -16.85
C LYS A 73 -2.16 -8.40 -18.13
N ASN A 74 -2.44 -9.67 -18.42
CA ASN A 74 -3.31 -10.04 -19.53
C ASN A 74 -4.59 -10.61 -18.94
N SER A 75 -5.65 -9.80 -18.91
CA SER A 75 -6.94 -10.22 -18.38
C SER A 75 -8.02 -10.23 -19.45
N ILE A 76 -8.95 -11.17 -19.30
CA ILE A 76 -10.09 -11.44 -20.19
C ILE A 76 -11.41 -11.14 -19.45
N ILE A 77 -11.33 -10.72 -18.19
CA ILE A 77 -12.45 -10.33 -17.33
C ILE A 77 -12.64 -8.81 -17.43
#